data_AF-A0A8T6S031-F1
#
_entry.id   AF-A0A8T6S031-F1
#
_cell.length_a   1.000
_cell.length_b   1.000
_cell.length_c   1.000
_cell.angle_alpha   90.00
_cell.angle_beta   90.00
_cell.angle_gamma   90.00
#
_symmetry.space_group_name_H-M   'P 1'
#
loop_
_entity.id
_entity.type
_entity.pdbx_description
1 polymer ?
#
loop_
_entity_poly.entity_id
_entity_poly.type
_entity_poly.pdbx_seq_one_letter_code
_entity_poly.pdbx_strand_id
1 'polypeptide(L)'
;MGDYDPYPPIALAAYDGVDIFYPNAGNTGYQDLTEISGTQVWDAEFADMNNDGFLDLVVVDNSDGAFIYWGSSSGTWTTTGKTSLSTTSGRGAAIG
;
A
#
# COMPACT_ATOMS: atom_id res chain seq x y z
N MET A 1 -22.85 -5.21 5.30
CA MET A 1 -22.07 -6.40 4.89
C MET A 1 -21.09 -5.88 3.86
N GLY A 2 -19.95 -5.36 4.33
CA GLY A 2 -19.01 -4.59 3.51
C GLY A 2 -17.86 -5.47 3.04
N ASP A 3 -17.54 -5.33 1.76
CA ASP A 3 -16.17 -5.18 1.23
C ASP A 3 -15.18 -6.34 1.38
N TYR A 4 -15.64 -7.57 1.66
CA TYR A 4 -14.78 -8.73 1.52
C TYR A 4 -14.43 -8.96 0.03
N ASP A 5 -13.28 -8.44 -0.38
CA ASP A 5 -12.59 -8.90 -1.59
C ASP A 5 -11.92 -10.24 -1.26
N PRO A 6 -12.36 -11.37 -1.86
CA PRO A 6 -11.74 -12.66 -1.62
C PRO A 6 -10.29 -12.74 -2.12
N TYR A 7 -9.84 -11.79 -2.94
CA TYR A 7 -8.50 -11.75 -3.52
C TYR A 7 -7.96 -10.32 -3.53
N PRO A 8 -7.60 -9.73 -2.38
CA PRO A 8 -7.02 -8.39 -2.33
C PRO A 8 -5.59 -8.41 -2.93
N PRO A 9 -5.05 -7.27 -3.39
CA PRO A 9 -3.63 -7.17 -3.70
C PRO A 9 -2.76 -7.46 -2.46
N ILE A 10 -1.53 -7.90 -2.69
CA ILE A 10 -0.52 -8.12 -1.65
C ILE A 10 0.53 -7.02 -1.77
N ALA A 11 0.87 -6.37 -0.65
CA ALA A 11 2.02 -5.49 -0.54
C ALA A 11 3.12 -6.20 0.25
N LEU A 12 4.35 -6.14 -0.26
CA LEU A 12 5.55 -6.58 0.43
C LEU A 12 6.46 -5.38 0.64
N ALA A 13 6.72 -5.03 1.89
CA ALA A 13 7.77 -4.09 2.24
C ALA A 13 9.15 -4.67 1.86
N ALA A 14 9.86 -3.98 0.98
CA ALA A 14 11.22 -4.27 0.55
C ALA A 14 12.15 -3.13 1.01
N TYR A 15 13.47 -3.34 0.95
CA TYR A 15 14.41 -2.33 1.45
C TYR A 15 14.27 -0.99 0.70
N ASP A 16 14.09 -1.04 -0.61
CA ASP A 16 14.03 0.07 -1.55
C ASP A 16 12.61 0.40 -2.03
N GLY A 17 11.57 -0.15 -1.39
CA GLY A 17 10.19 0.16 -1.76
C GLY A 17 9.14 -0.80 -1.24
N VAL A 18 7.98 -0.77 -1.89
CA VAL A 18 6.90 -1.73 -1.70
C VAL A 18 6.60 -2.39 -3.03
N ASP A 19 6.74 -3.71 -3.07
CA ASP A 19 6.31 -4.52 -4.20
C ASP A 19 4.84 -4.89 -4.02
N ILE A 20 4.03 -4.59 -5.04
CA ILE A 20 2.58 -4.83 -4.99
C ILE A 20 2.20 -5.82 -6.08
N PHE A 21 1.60 -6.93 -5.66
CA PHE A 21 1.15 -8.02 -6.53
C PHE A 21 -0.38 -8.10 -6.57
N TYR A 22 -0.94 -8.35 -7.74
CA TYR A 22 -2.38 -8.46 -7.95
C TYR A 22 -2.80 -9.91 -8.20
N PRO A 23 -4.03 -10.32 -7.86
CA PRO A 23 -4.52 -11.64 -8.21
C PRO A 23 -4.51 -11.84 -9.73
N ASN A 24 -4.14 -13.03 -10.18
CA ASN A 24 -4.28 -13.38 -11.58
C ASN A 24 -5.76 -13.55 -11.97
N ALA A 25 -6.07 -13.47 -13.27
CA ALA A 25 -7.46 -13.53 -13.76
C ALA A 25 -8.23 -14.81 -13.38
N GLY A 26 -7.54 -15.87 -12.92
CA GLY A 26 -8.13 -17.11 -12.43
C GLY A 26 -8.19 -17.22 -10.91
N ASN A 27 -7.71 -16.23 -10.16
CA ASN A 27 -7.57 -16.22 -8.71
C ASN A 27 -6.83 -17.45 -8.15
N THR A 28 -5.85 -17.97 -8.90
CA THR A 28 -5.01 -19.13 -8.52
C THR A 28 -3.64 -18.74 -7.98
N GLY A 29 -3.33 -17.44 -7.97
CA GLY A 29 -2.07 -16.88 -7.54
C GLY A 29 -2.02 -15.38 -7.83
N TYR A 30 -0.83 -14.82 -7.78
CA TYR A 30 -0.60 -13.39 -7.96
C TYR A 30 0.34 -13.13 -9.14
N GLN A 31 0.12 -12.03 -9.85
CA GLN A 31 0.82 -11.57 -11.03
C GLN A 31 0.90 -10.04 -11.01
N ASP A 32 1.66 -9.48 -11.96
CA ASP A 32 1.87 -8.04 -12.17
C ASP A 32 2.47 -7.33 -10.95
N LEU A 33 3.47 -6.48 -11.18
CA LEU A 33 4.19 -5.78 -10.11
C LEU A 33 4.08 -4.28 -10.31
N THR A 34 3.56 -3.60 -9.29
CA THR A 34 3.74 -2.15 -9.14
C THR A 34 4.70 -1.92 -7.98
N GLU A 35 5.73 -1.12 -8.22
CA GLU A 35 6.66 -0.71 -7.17
C GLU A 35 6.33 0.71 -6.72
N ILE A 36 6.23 0.91 -5.41
CA ILE A 36 6.34 2.22 -4.81
C ILE A 36 7.74 2.35 -4.24
N SER A 37 8.58 3.16 -4.86
CA SER A 37 9.96 3.34 -4.39
C SER A 37 10.01 3.99 -3.02
N GLY A 38 10.99 3.56 -2.24
CA GLY A 38 11.35 4.09 -0.93
C GLY A 38 12.86 3.99 -0.70
N THR A 39 13.29 4.32 0.50
CA THR A 39 14.71 4.33 0.89
C THR A 39 15.00 3.28 1.96
N GLN A 40 14.05 3.05 2.86
CA GLN A 40 14.16 2.06 3.93
C GLN A 40 12.77 1.64 4.43
N VAL A 41 11.99 0.99 3.57
CA VAL A 41 10.61 0.60 3.91
C VAL A 41 10.58 -0.58 4.87
N TRP A 42 9.84 -0.45 5.97
CA TRP A 42 9.71 -1.47 7.01
C TRP A 42 8.33 -2.07 7.12
N ASP A 43 7.30 -1.34 6.70
CA ASP A 43 5.94 -1.86 6.75
C ASP A 43 5.05 -1.19 5.70
N ALA A 44 4.01 -1.91 5.29
CA ALA A 44 3.02 -1.42 4.34
C ALA A 44 1.66 -2.09 4.58
N GLU A 45 0.58 -1.32 4.55
CA GLU A 45 -0.77 -1.82 4.86
C GLU A 45 -1.84 -1.17 3.98
N PHE A 46 -2.82 -1.97 3.54
CA PHE A 46 -3.94 -1.51 2.74
C PHE A 46 -5.18 -1.21 3.59
N ALA A 47 -5.86 -0.12 3.27
CA ALA A 47 -7.23 0.14 3.69
C ALA A 47 -7.86 1.22 2.81
N ASP A 48 -9.18 1.22 2.66
CA ASP A 48 -9.89 2.38 2.11
C ASP A 48 -10.04 3.43 3.22
N MET A 49 -9.10 4.39 3.29
CA MET A 49 -9.01 5.36 4.39
C MET A 49 -9.87 6.60 4.17
N ASN A 50 -10.25 6.88 2.92
CA ASN A 50 -11.07 8.04 2.56
C ASN A 50 -12.52 7.66 2.16
N ASN A 51 -12.86 6.36 2.18
CA ASN A 51 -14.15 5.79 1.82
C ASN A 51 -14.57 6.12 0.38
N ASP A 52 -13.62 6.07 -0.55
CA ASP A 52 -13.87 6.28 -1.98
C ASP A 52 -14.08 4.97 -2.77
N GLY A 53 -13.94 3.83 -2.09
CA GLY A 53 -14.09 2.50 -2.68
C GLY A 53 -12.82 1.95 -3.31
N PHE A 54 -11.67 2.62 -3.15
CA PHE A 54 -10.37 2.18 -3.62
C PHE A 54 -9.44 1.92 -2.42
N LEU A 55 -8.62 0.87 -2.51
CA LEU A 55 -7.63 0.61 -1.45
C LEU A 55 -6.55 1.69 -1.49
N ASP A 56 -6.37 2.39 -0.38
CA ASP A 56 -5.21 3.24 -0.11
C ASP A 56 -4.10 2.40 0.52
N LEU A 57 -2.87 2.92 0.49
CA LEU A 57 -1.69 2.24 1.01
C LEU A 57 -0.93 3.12 1.99
N VAL A 58 -0.82 2.67 3.24
CA VAL A 58 0.12 3.22 4.21
C VAL A 58 1.48 2.57 3.99
N VAL A 59 2.54 3.38 3.91
CA VAL A 59 3.92 2.90 3.85
C VAL A 59 4.72 3.55 4.96
N VAL A 60 5.47 2.76 5.71
CA VAL A 60 6.38 3.21 6.75
C VAL A 60 7.81 3.10 6.24
N ASP A 61 8.40 4.24 5.90
CA ASP A 61 9.82 4.36 5.56
C ASP A 61 10.61 4.89 6.76
N ASN A 62 11.68 4.20 7.14
CA ASN A 62 12.47 4.61 8.29
C ASN A 62 13.29 5.88 8.05
N SER A 63 13.72 6.12 6.80
CA SER A 63 14.53 7.26 6.40
C SER A 63 13.66 8.46 6.05
N ASP A 64 12.55 8.24 5.34
CA ASP A 64 11.73 9.32 4.77
C ASP A 64 10.43 9.59 5.55
N GLY A 65 10.06 8.72 6.49
CA GLY A 65 8.84 8.83 7.30
C GLY A 65 7.69 7.96 6.80
N ALA A 66 6.49 8.14 7.35
CA ALA A 66 5.33 7.38 6.92
C ALA A 66 4.46 8.20 5.94
N PHE A 67 3.82 7.52 4.99
CA PHE A 67 3.01 8.14 3.95
C PHE A 67 1.73 7.36 3.71
N ILE A 68 0.66 8.07 3.41
CA ILE A 68 -0.54 7.51 2.78
C ILE A 68 -0.44 7.79 1.28
N TYR A 69 -0.38 6.74 0.49
CA TYR A 69 -0.57 6.80 -0.95
C TYR A 69 -2.03 6.52 -1.27
N TRP A 70 -2.70 7.48 -1.93
CA TRP A 70 -4.12 7.37 -2.25
C TRP A 70 -4.33 6.45 -3.46
N GLY A 71 -5.26 5.51 -3.31
CA GLY A 71 -5.68 4.56 -4.33
C GLY A 71 -6.47 5.22 -5.44
N SER A 72 -6.79 4.44 -6.47
CA SER A 72 -7.61 4.91 -7.59
C SER A 72 -8.34 3.76 -8.27
N SER A 73 -9.30 4.09 -9.13
CA SER A 73 -10.08 3.12 -9.90
C SER A 73 -9.27 2.24 -10.84
N SER A 74 -8.03 2.61 -11.16
CA SER A 74 -7.11 1.76 -11.93
C SER A 74 -6.39 0.70 -11.07
N GLY A 75 -6.64 0.68 -9.77
CA GLY A 75 -5.96 -0.21 -8.83
C GLY A 75 -4.52 0.24 -8.52
N THR A 76 -4.17 1.49 -8.80
CA THR A 76 -2.81 2.03 -8.62
C THR A 76 -2.79 3.19 -7.64
N TRP A 77 -1.64 3.45 -7.03
CA TRP A 77 -1.46 4.50 -6.02
C TRP A 77 -0.70 5.71 -6.57
N THR A 78 -1.14 6.92 -6.23
CA THR A 78 -0.46 8.14 -6.65
C THR A 78 0.76 8.45 -5.79
N THR A 79 1.93 8.61 -6.40
CA THR A 79 3.15 9.09 -5.73
C THR A 79 3.15 10.61 -5.55
N THR A 80 2.29 11.32 -6.27
CA THR A 80 2.07 12.77 -6.15
C THR A 80 0.83 13.05 -5.32
N GLY A 81 0.90 13.99 -4.38
CA GLY A 81 -0.24 14.30 -3.51
C GLY A 81 -0.50 13.27 -2.42
N LYS A 82 0.47 12.37 -2.14
CA LYS A 82 0.48 11.52 -0.95
C LYS A 82 0.44 12.36 0.32
N THR A 83 -0.19 11.85 1.37
CA THR A 83 -0.23 12.53 2.68
C THR A 83 0.93 12.05 3.55
N SER A 84 1.74 12.96 4.04
CA SER A 84 2.80 12.64 5.02
C SER A 84 2.21 12.47 6.41
N LEU A 85 2.57 11.35 7.06
CA LEU A 85 2.29 11.08 8.46
C LEU A 85 3.58 11.30 9.24
N SER A 86 3.58 12.25 10.17
CA SER A 86 4.76 12.54 10.99
C SER A 86 5.08 11.34 11.88
N THR A 87 6.24 10.71 11.66
CA THR A 87 6.78 9.65 12.52
C THR A 87 8.22 9.98 12.88
N THR A 88 8.72 9.40 13.98
CA THR A 88 10.15 9.41 14.32
C THR A 88 10.63 7.97 14.31
N SER A 89 11.32 7.57 13.26
CA SER A 89 11.82 6.20 13.09
C SER A 89 10.71 5.13 13.18
N GLY A 90 9.60 5.35 12.47
CA GLY A 90 8.49 4.41 12.41
C GLY A 90 8.94 3.03 11.89
N ARG A 91 8.32 1.95 12.41
CA ARG A 91 8.63 0.56 11.99
C ARG A 91 7.45 -0.31 11.61
N GLY A 92 6.24 0.12 11.94
CA GLY A 92 5.05 -0.66 11.74
C GLY A 92 3.84 0.24 11.59
N ALA A 93 2.85 -0.28 10.88
CA ALA A 93 1.52 0.26 10.77
C ALA A 93 0.52 -0.78 11.29
N ALA A 94 -0.64 -0.27 11.70
CA ALA A 94 -1.82 -1.07 11.95
C ALA A 94 -3.02 -0.18 11.62
N ILE A 95 -3.93 -0.68 10.78
CA ILE A 95 -5.19 -0.01 10.44
C ILE A 95 -6.33 -0.81 11.10
N GLY A 96 -7.37 -0.12 11.59
CA GLY A 96 -8.47 -0.73 12.35
C GLY A 96 -9.78 0.01 12.27
#